data_AF-A0AAV7KJR7-F1
#
_entry.id   AF-A0AAV7KJR7-F1
#
_cell.length_a   1.000
_cell.length_b   1.000
_cell.length_c   1.000
_cell.angle_alpha   90.00
_cell.angle_beta   90.00
_cell.angle_gamma   90.00
#
_symmetry.space_group_name_H-M   'P 1'
#
loop_
_entity.id
_entity.type
_entity.pdbx_description
1 polymer ?
#
loop_
_entity_poly.entity_id
_entity_poly.type
_entity_poly.pdbx_seq_one_letter_code
_entity_poly.pdbx_strand_id
1 'polypeptide(L)'
;MHATGDRASTGSPIQIDFSAESTCPIFQCPITPPVAVTPWDIPPICIDDDSDPIEAYIGYTGGEQGYTAITGKIGLDVAWYLNGLLIPEVYIKRGSKVVFFVNGGNNETIESQNHPLYITSSKEGALYAHPRSSETVYGPPTTGEFCMWEETAGNGDQFDPWSDYKATLESSCGNGITSSVIQWQTDENTPDMAYYQCAAHHNLGWKIYIVDDLSECPGSAGYLTLPFSLLTLIAVLLTVLYGF
;
A
#
# COMPACT_ATOMS: atom_id res chain seq x y z
N MET A 1 36.76 -59.18 8.34
CA MET A 1 37.79 -58.75 7.37
C MET A 1 37.96 -57.25 7.52
N HIS A 2 39.21 -56.78 7.65
CA HIS A 2 39.79 -55.47 7.24
C HIS A 2 38.86 -54.23 7.12
N ALA A 3 39.18 -53.00 7.51
CA ALA A 3 40.32 -52.34 8.18
C ALA A 3 39.98 -50.82 8.25
N THR A 4 40.55 -50.10 9.24
CA THR A 4 41.07 -48.69 9.22
C THR A 4 40.15 -47.51 8.85
N GLY A 5 39.97 -46.46 9.69
CA GLY A 5 40.87 -45.27 9.84
C GLY A 5 40.36 -44.13 8.92
N ASP A 6 40.05 -42.88 9.31
CA ASP A 6 40.86 -41.90 10.05
C ASP A 6 40.05 -40.70 10.64
N ARG A 7 40.44 -40.34 11.88
CA ARG A 7 40.80 -39.01 12.46
C ARG A 7 39.97 -37.71 12.23
N ALA A 8 39.34 -37.30 13.34
CA ALA A 8 39.37 -36.00 14.05
C ALA A 8 38.87 -34.68 13.41
N SER A 9 37.81 -34.13 14.02
CA SER A 9 37.66 -32.69 14.23
C SER A 9 37.55 -32.42 15.74
N THR A 10 38.61 -31.88 16.31
CA THR A 10 38.68 -31.37 17.68
C THR A 10 37.94 -30.04 17.77
N GLY A 11 36.84 -29.99 18.52
CA GLY A 11 36.19 -28.75 18.92
C GLY A 11 35.35 -29.03 20.16
N SER A 12 35.72 -28.42 21.30
CA SER A 12 34.87 -28.47 22.49
C SER A 12 33.53 -27.77 22.20
N PRO A 13 32.41 -28.20 22.81
CA PRO A 13 31.15 -27.51 22.64
C PRO A 13 31.31 -26.06 23.10
N ILE A 14 31.04 -25.11 22.20
CA ILE A 14 31.06 -23.68 22.52
C ILE A 14 29.94 -23.43 23.53
N GLN A 15 30.32 -23.25 24.80
CA GLN A 15 29.42 -22.76 25.83
C GLN A 15 29.37 -21.25 25.68
N ILE A 16 28.21 -20.72 25.28
CA ILE A 16 27.99 -19.27 25.24
C ILE A 16 27.70 -18.81 26.67
N ASP A 17 28.61 -18.01 27.21
CA ASP A 17 28.53 -17.44 28.55
C ASP A 17 27.81 -16.08 28.50
N PHE A 18 26.62 -16.01 29.08
CA PHE A 18 25.81 -14.80 29.20
C PHE A 18 26.09 -14.00 30.49
N SER A 19 27.10 -14.39 31.27
CA SER A 19 27.45 -13.74 32.54
C SER A 19 28.46 -12.59 32.40
N ALA A 20 28.88 -12.26 31.18
CA ALA A 20 29.73 -11.11 30.91
C ALA A 20 28.95 -9.79 31.14
N GLU A 21 29.40 -8.99 32.10
CA GLU A 21 28.94 -7.60 32.23
C GLU A 21 29.25 -6.85 30.94
N SER A 22 28.20 -6.46 30.22
CA SER A 22 28.32 -5.78 28.94
C SER A 22 28.78 -4.34 29.15
N THR A 23 29.95 -4.00 28.63
CA THR A 23 30.44 -2.62 28.48
C THR A 23 29.85 -1.92 27.25
N CYS A 24 28.71 -2.40 26.74
CA CYS A 24 28.03 -1.77 25.61
C CYS A 24 27.64 -0.33 26.02
N PRO A 25 28.04 0.70 25.25
CA PRO A 25 27.56 2.04 25.52
C PRO A 25 26.03 2.03 25.51
N ILE A 26 25.45 2.64 26.52
CA ILE A 26 23.99 2.81 26.62
C ILE A 26 23.56 3.51 25.34
N PHE A 27 22.68 2.89 24.56
CA PHE A 27 22.00 3.58 23.47
C PHE A 27 21.20 4.73 24.07
N GLN A 28 21.76 5.93 24.00
CA GLN A 28 21.02 7.15 24.25
C GLN A 28 20.07 7.31 23.09
N CYS A 29 18.81 6.93 23.30
CA CYS A 29 17.73 7.33 22.43
C CYS A 29 17.75 8.87 22.40
N PRO A 30 17.97 9.53 21.25
CA PRO A 30 17.86 10.97 21.19
C PRO A 30 16.47 11.35 21.70
N ILE A 31 16.44 12.11 22.78
CA ILE A 31 15.24 12.57 23.49
C ILE A 31 14.45 13.60 22.68
N THR A 32 14.90 13.92 21.47
CA THR A 32 14.16 14.75 20.54
C THR A 32 12.97 13.93 20.05
N PRO A 33 11.72 14.37 20.31
CA PRO A 33 10.58 13.82 19.60
C PRO A 33 10.90 13.87 18.10
N PRO A 34 10.59 12.82 17.32
CA PRO A 34 10.70 12.93 15.87
C PRO A 34 9.93 14.19 15.46
N VAL A 35 10.60 15.04 14.68
CA VAL A 35 9.93 16.20 14.08
C VAL A 35 8.70 15.66 13.37
N ALA A 36 7.53 16.23 13.65
CA ALA A 36 6.30 15.79 13.00
C ALA A 36 6.43 16.10 11.51
N VAL A 37 6.76 15.08 10.72
CA VAL A 37 6.84 15.18 9.27
C VAL A 37 5.42 15.24 8.74
N THR A 38 5.15 16.21 7.85
CA THR A 38 3.84 16.32 7.22
C THR A 38 3.74 15.23 6.16
N PRO A 39 2.80 14.27 6.29
CA PRO A 39 2.65 13.22 5.30
C PRO A 39 2.25 13.81 3.96
N TRP A 40 2.64 13.14 2.89
CA TRP A 40 2.14 13.44 1.57
C TRP A 40 0.63 13.27 1.48
N ASP A 41 -0.01 14.17 0.74
CA ASP A 41 -1.42 14.05 0.38
C ASP A 41 -1.56 13.16 -0.86
N ILE A 42 -1.97 11.91 -0.64
CA ILE A 42 -2.19 10.93 -1.69
C ILE A 42 -3.67 10.95 -2.08
N PRO A 43 -4.01 11.22 -3.35
CA PRO A 43 -5.40 11.18 -3.81
C PRO A 43 -6.04 9.81 -3.57
N PRO A 44 -7.29 9.74 -3.11
CA PRO A 44 -8.00 8.47 -2.95
C PRO A 44 -8.41 7.88 -4.29
N ILE A 45 -8.74 6.58 -4.29
CA ILE A 45 -9.37 5.89 -5.42
C ILE A 45 -10.84 5.63 -5.06
N CYS A 46 -11.77 6.12 -5.87
CA CYS A 46 -13.20 5.88 -5.68
C CYS A 46 -13.69 4.80 -6.66
N ILE A 47 -14.40 3.78 -6.18
CA ILE A 47 -14.83 2.61 -6.96
C ILE A 47 -16.33 2.39 -6.84
N ASP A 48 -16.99 2.25 -7.99
CA ASP A 48 -18.34 1.71 -8.18
C ASP A 48 -18.32 0.56 -9.22
N ASP A 49 -19.50 0.13 -9.67
CA ASP A 49 -19.65 -0.98 -10.63
C ASP A 49 -19.17 -0.67 -12.05
N ASP A 50 -18.97 0.61 -12.40
CA ASP A 50 -18.51 1.06 -13.72
C ASP A 50 -17.01 1.40 -13.72
N SER A 51 -16.34 1.26 -12.58
CA SER A 51 -14.93 1.59 -12.41
C SER A 51 -13.99 0.54 -13.01
N ASP A 52 -12.84 1.01 -13.52
CA ASP A 52 -11.79 0.14 -14.04
C ASP A 52 -11.13 -0.68 -12.91
N PRO A 53 -10.54 -1.86 -13.22
CA PRO A 53 -9.76 -2.62 -12.26
C PRO A 53 -8.60 -1.82 -11.66
N ILE A 54 -8.31 -2.06 -10.39
CA ILE A 54 -7.16 -1.47 -9.70
C ILE A 54 -5.90 -2.28 -10.02
N GLU A 55 -4.86 -1.63 -10.53
CA GLU A 55 -3.54 -2.23 -10.73
C GLU A 55 -2.72 -2.10 -9.45
N ALA A 56 -2.24 -3.23 -8.91
CA ALA A 56 -1.53 -3.30 -7.64
C ALA A 56 -0.09 -3.78 -7.83
N TYR A 57 0.88 -2.87 -7.70
CA TYR A 57 2.32 -3.11 -7.85
C TYR A 57 3.02 -2.84 -6.51
N ILE A 58 4.26 -3.29 -6.37
CA ILE A 58 5.10 -2.89 -5.22
C ILE A 58 5.85 -1.59 -5.57
N GLY A 59 6.36 -0.86 -4.60
CA GLY A 59 7.21 0.30 -4.84
C GLY A 59 7.85 0.81 -3.56
N TYR A 60 8.78 1.76 -3.67
CA TYR A 60 9.45 2.37 -2.51
C TYR A 60 8.48 3.12 -1.60
N THR A 61 8.79 3.19 -0.30
CA THR A 61 7.90 3.78 0.71
C THR A 61 7.79 5.30 0.70
N GLY A 62 8.57 6.01 -0.12
CA GLY A 62 8.45 7.46 -0.24
C GLY A 62 9.12 8.26 0.88
N GLY A 63 10.14 7.70 1.55
CA GLY A 63 10.92 8.42 2.54
C GLY A 63 10.13 8.86 3.78
N GLU A 64 10.54 9.98 4.37
CA GLU A 64 10.00 10.53 5.61
C GLU A 64 8.53 10.95 5.48
N GLN A 65 8.10 11.47 4.33
CA GLN A 65 6.73 11.94 4.09
C GLN A 65 5.78 10.84 3.58
N GLY A 66 6.31 9.69 3.18
CA GLY A 66 5.55 8.58 2.61
C GLY A 66 4.91 7.67 3.66
N TYR A 67 5.10 6.36 3.49
CA TYR A 67 4.38 5.31 4.23
C TYR A 67 4.33 5.56 5.74
N THR A 68 5.47 5.82 6.37
CA THR A 68 5.53 5.96 7.84
C THR A 68 4.83 7.21 8.34
N ALA A 69 4.93 8.36 7.67
CA ALA A 69 4.18 9.54 8.05
C ALA A 69 2.68 9.38 7.79
N ILE A 70 2.29 8.74 6.68
CA ILE A 70 0.87 8.51 6.32
C ILE A 70 0.21 7.58 7.33
N THR A 71 0.90 6.50 7.71
CA THR A 71 0.29 5.41 8.48
C THR A 71 0.57 5.46 9.97
N GLY A 72 1.61 6.20 10.39
CA GLY A 72 2.17 6.12 11.74
C GLY A 72 2.80 4.77 12.07
N LYS A 73 3.03 3.92 11.07
CA LYS A 73 3.57 2.57 11.20
C LYS A 73 4.97 2.51 10.60
N ILE A 74 5.85 1.76 11.24
CA ILE A 74 7.13 1.39 10.64
C ILE A 74 6.82 0.24 9.67
N GLY A 75 6.99 0.52 8.38
CA GLY A 75 6.88 -0.45 7.29
C GLY A 75 8.23 -1.07 6.96
N LEU A 76 8.24 -1.91 5.92
CA LEU A 76 9.47 -2.34 5.26
C LEU A 76 9.94 -1.27 4.26
N ASP A 77 10.97 -1.56 3.47
CA ASP A 77 11.49 -0.66 2.43
C ASP A 77 10.55 -0.50 1.22
N VAL A 78 9.48 -1.30 1.16
CA VAL A 78 8.49 -1.27 0.08
C VAL A 78 7.05 -1.24 0.60
N ALA A 79 6.15 -0.73 -0.21
CA ALA A 79 4.71 -0.70 0.03
C ALA A 79 3.91 -0.96 -1.26
N TRP A 80 2.61 -1.19 -1.11
CA TRP A 80 1.69 -1.35 -2.22
C TRP A 80 1.41 -0.02 -2.91
N TYR A 81 1.48 -0.02 -4.23
CA TYR A 81 1.05 1.04 -5.10
C TYR A 81 -0.19 0.60 -5.85
N LEU A 82 -1.27 1.38 -5.74
CA LEU A 82 -2.51 1.14 -6.45
C LEU A 82 -2.70 2.22 -7.51
N ASN A 83 -2.84 1.85 -8.79
CA ASN A 83 -2.92 2.78 -9.92
C ASN A 83 -1.76 3.82 -9.92
N GLY A 84 -0.56 3.38 -9.53
CA GLY A 84 0.64 4.24 -9.44
C GLY A 84 0.61 5.26 -8.30
N LEU A 85 -0.27 5.10 -7.31
CA LEU A 85 -0.31 5.90 -6.10
C LEU A 85 0.26 5.11 -4.92
N LEU A 86 1.10 5.73 -4.09
CA LEU A 86 1.64 5.12 -2.89
C LEU A 86 0.52 4.94 -1.86
N ILE A 87 0.17 3.69 -1.54
CA ILE A 87 -0.83 3.30 -0.53
C ILE A 87 -2.08 4.21 -0.42
N PRO A 88 -2.79 4.53 -1.53
CA PRO A 88 -3.94 5.41 -1.48
C PRO A 88 -5.04 4.79 -0.61
N GLU A 89 -5.84 5.63 0.01
CA GLU A 89 -7.11 5.19 0.56
C GLU A 89 -8.05 4.82 -0.60
N VAL A 90 -8.70 3.67 -0.50
CA VAL A 90 -9.67 3.22 -1.51
C VAL A 90 -11.06 3.33 -0.93
N TYR A 91 -11.99 3.95 -1.65
CA TYR A 91 -13.40 4.06 -1.28
C TYR A 91 -14.21 3.21 -2.24
N ILE A 92 -14.92 2.21 -1.74
CA ILE A 92 -15.75 1.31 -2.53
C ILE A 92 -17.21 1.55 -2.16
N LYS A 93 -18.04 1.78 -3.16
CA LYS A 93 -19.49 1.84 -2.95
C LYS A 93 -20.02 0.49 -2.50
N ARG A 94 -20.80 0.48 -1.43
CA ARG A 94 -21.44 -0.72 -0.91
C ARG A 94 -22.34 -1.35 -1.95
N GLY A 95 -22.20 -2.67 -2.11
CA GLY A 95 -22.92 -3.42 -3.13
C GLY A 95 -22.18 -3.47 -4.48
N SER A 96 -21.05 -2.78 -4.63
CA SER A 96 -20.26 -2.82 -5.86
C SER A 96 -19.17 -3.90 -5.84
N LYS A 97 -18.79 -4.33 -7.04
CA LYS A 97 -17.71 -5.30 -7.26
C LYS A 97 -16.40 -4.59 -7.56
N VAL A 98 -15.36 -4.85 -6.77
CA VAL A 98 -14.00 -4.38 -7.03
C VAL A 98 -13.13 -5.49 -7.59
N VAL A 99 -12.21 -5.12 -8.48
CA VAL A 99 -11.25 -6.03 -9.11
C VAL A 99 -9.83 -5.47 -8.93
N PHE A 100 -8.91 -6.30 -8.44
CA PHE A 100 -7.48 -5.96 -8.33
C PHE A 100 -6.67 -6.84 -9.27
N PHE A 101 -5.83 -6.23 -10.10
CA PHE A 101 -4.79 -6.87 -10.89
C PHE A 101 -3.48 -6.83 -10.12
N VAL A 102 -3.12 -7.97 -9.53
CA VAL A 102 -2.02 -8.08 -8.59
C VAL A 102 -0.73 -8.46 -9.30
N ASN A 103 0.32 -7.65 -9.08
CA ASN A 103 1.66 -7.84 -9.63
C ASN A 103 2.74 -7.57 -8.58
N GLY A 104 2.64 -8.24 -7.43
CA GLY A 104 3.63 -8.16 -6.34
C GLY A 104 4.72 -9.25 -6.39
N GLY A 105 4.79 -10.03 -7.47
CA GLY A 105 5.68 -11.17 -7.58
C GLY A 105 5.18 -12.43 -6.85
N ASN A 106 5.75 -13.57 -7.26
CA ASN A 106 5.35 -14.91 -6.87
C ASN A 106 6.54 -15.82 -6.52
N ASN A 107 7.73 -15.24 -6.31
CA ASN A 107 8.95 -16.01 -6.10
C ASN A 107 9.17 -16.31 -4.61
N GLU A 108 8.60 -17.40 -4.11
CA GLU A 108 8.71 -17.80 -2.70
C GLU A 108 10.16 -18.02 -2.21
N THR A 109 11.14 -18.17 -3.12
CA THR A 109 12.55 -18.30 -2.76
C THR A 109 13.28 -16.97 -2.60
N ILE A 110 12.72 -15.88 -3.16
CA ILE A 110 13.25 -14.52 -3.06
C ILE A 110 12.18 -13.66 -2.39
N GLU A 111 12.27 -13.52 -1.06
CA GLU A 111 11.27 -12.83 -0.23
C GLU A 111 10.93 -11.42 -0.74
N SER A 112 11.92 -10.66 -1.22
CA SER A 112 11.71 -9.33 -1.80
C SER A 112 10.91 -9.31 -3.11
N GLN A 113 10.68 -10.47 -3.74
CA GLN A 113 9.89 -10.67 -4.96
C GLN A 113 8.64 -11.53 -4.73
N ASN A 114 8.19 -11.66 -3.48
CA ASN A 114 7.00 -12.42 -3.14
C ASN A 114 6.08 -11.60 -2.24
N HIS A 115 5.19 -10.84 -2.86
CA HIS A 115 4.21 -10.02 -2.15
C HIS A 115 2.80 -10.42 -2.57
N PRO A 116 2.19 -11.44 -1.94
CA PRO A 116 0.79 -11.77 -2.19
C PRO A 116 -0.11 -10.67 -1.62
N LEU A 117 -0.89 -9.99 -2.47
CA LEU A 117 -1.92 -9.05 -2.03
C LEU A 117 -3.12 -9.85 -1.51
N TYR A 118 -3.78 -9.37 -0.47
CA TYR A 118 -5.06 -9.89 -0.02
C TYR A 118 -5.91 -8.81 0.61
N ILE A 119 -7.22 -9.03 0.66
CA ILE A 119 -8.18 -8.11 1.28
C ILE A 119 -8.63 -8.70 2.61
N THR A 120 -8.51 -7.94 3.68
CA THR A 120 -8.58 -8.44 5.05
C THR A 120 -9.18 -7.43 6.03
N SER A 121 -9.65 -7.93 7.18
CA SER A 121 -9.97 -7.11 8.34
C SER A 121 -8.73 -6.71 9.17
N SER A 122 -7.54 -7.26 8.86
CA SER A 122 -6.30 -6.98 9.58
C SER A 122 -5.61 -5.73 9.05
N LYS A 123 -5.36 -4.76 9.94
CA LYS A 123 -4.63 -3.54 9.61
C LYS A 123 -3.13 -3.76 9.41
N GLU A 124 -2.55 -4.84 9.93
CA GLU A 124 -1.11 -5.14 9.83
C GLU A 124 -0.76 -6.08 8.68
N GLY A 125 -1.67 -6.95 8.22
CA GLY A 125 -1.31 -7.99 7.26
C GLY A 125 -0.59 -9.19 7.90
N ALA A 126 0.38 -9.73 7.15
CA ALA A 126 1.26 -10.84 7.53
C ALA A 126 0.54 -12.15 7.89
N LEU A 127 -0.51 -12.50 7.15
CA LEU A 127 -1.33 -13.70 7.34
C LEU A 127 -0.51 -14.99 7.51
N TYR A 128 0.56 -15.18 6.73
CA TYR A 128 1.34 -16.43 6.74
C TYR A 128 2.17 -16.60 8.01
N ALA A 129 2.76 -15.51 8.50
CA ALA A 129 3.60 -15.52 9.70
C ALA A 129 2.77 -15.34 10.99
N HIS A 130 1.66 -14.60 10.91
CA HIS A 130 0.84 -14.21 12.06
C HIS A 130 -0.66 -14.46 11.79
N PRO A 131 -1.09 -15.71 11.57
CA PRO A 131 -2.49 -16.02 11.36
C PRO A 131 -3.30 -15.71 12.62
N ARG A 132 -4.38 -14.94 12.46
CA ARG A 132 -5.30 -14.58 13.56
C ARG A 132 -6.64 -15.25 13.33
N SER A 133 -7.16 -15.96 14.34
CA SER A 133 -8.44 -16.67 14.22
C SER A 133 -9.64 -15.73 14.02
N SER A 134 -9.52 -14.47 14.43
CA SER A 134 -10.55 -13.43 14.26
C SER A 134 -10.38 -12.60 12.97
N GLU A 135 -9.34 -12.85 12.19
CA GLU A 135 -9.12 -12.12 10.93
C GLU A 135 -10.03 -12.67 9.83
N THR A 136 -10.78 -11.77 9.20
CA THR A 136 -11.62 -12.11 8.06
C THR A 136 -10.86 -11.82 6.78
N VAL A 137 -10.78 -12.80 5.89
CA VAL A 137 -10.21 -12.66 4.55
C VAL A 137 -11.35 -12.49 3.55
N TYR A 138 -11.47 -11.30 2.97
CA TYR A 138 -12.49 -10.97 1.99
C TYR A 138 -12.06 -11.32 0.56
N GLY A 139 -10.76 -11.15 0.27
CA GLY A 139 -10.12 -11.51 -0.99
C GLY A 139 -8.86 -12.32 -0.70
N PRO A 140 -8.69 -13.52 -1.26
CA PRO A 140 -7.61 -14.42 -0.88
C PRO A 140 -6.23 -13.88 -1.30
N PRO A 141 -5.16 -14.27 -0.59
CA PRO A 141 -3.78 -14.01 -1.02
C PRO A 141 -3.56 -14.41 -2.48
N THR A 142 -3.13 -13.44 -3.26
CA THR A 142 -2.95 -13.56 -4.71
C THR A 142 -1.61 -12.99 -5.10
N THR A 143 -0.83 -13.74 -5.86
CA THR A 143 0.47 -13.32 -6.41
C THR A 143 0.36 -13.15 -7.93
N GLY A 144 1.24 -12.36 -8.53
CA GLY A 144 1.32 -12.18 -9.98
C GLY A 144 2.76 -11.99 -10.43
N GLU A 145 2.94 -11.43 -11.61
CA GLU A 145 4.28 -11.02 -12.07
C GLU A 145 4.89 -10.00 -11.10
N PHE A 146 6.22 -9.95 -10.99
CA PHE A 146 6.84 -8.92 -10.17
C PHE A 146 6.91 -7.61 -10.96
N CYS A 147 6.12 -6.63 -10.52
CA CYS A 147 6.17 -5.26 -10.99
C CYS A 147 6.46 -4.31 -9.83
N MET A 148 7.34 -3.35 -10.06
CA MET A 148 7.75 -2.37 -9.07
C MET A 148 7.77 -0.95 -9.63
N TRP A 149 7.31 0.02 -8.85
CA TRP A 149 7.62 1.44 -9.08
C TRP A 149 8.99 1.76 -8.50
N GLU A 150 9.91 2.10 -9.38
CA GLU A 150 11.32 2.38 -9.07
C GLU A 150 11.60 3.87 -9.12
N GLU A 151 12.47 4.34 -8.22
CA GLU A 151 12.98 5.72 -8.20
C GLU A 151 14.03 5.91 -9.31
N THR A 152 13.76 6.79 -10.26
CA THR A 152 14.72 7.08 -11.35
C THR A 152 15.58 8.31 -11.09
N ALA A 153 15.13 9.20 -10.20
CA ALA A 153 15.83 10.45 -9.91
C ALA A 153 15.65 10.83 -8.43
N GLY A 154 16.58 10.41 -7.57
CA GLY A 154 16.56 10.74 -6.15
C GLY A 154 15.52 9.95 -5.35
N ASN A 155 15.54 10.14 -4.03
CA ASN A 155 14.62 9.47 -3.12
C ASN A 155 13.45 10.38 -2.70
N GLY A 156 12.45 9.79 -2.04
CA GLY A 156 11.27 10.52 -1.57
C GLY A 156 11.55 11.80 -0.77
N ASP A 157 12.61 11.84 0.04
CA ASP A 157 12.91 12.99 0.92
C ASP A 157 13.30 14.27 0.16
N GLN A 158 13.52 14.17 -1.15
CA GLN A 158 13.95 15.27 -2.00
C GLN A 158 12.79 16.01 -2.67
N PHE A 159 11.55 15.55 -2.49
CA PHE A 159 10.39 16.01 -3.25
C PHE A 159 9.21 16.38 -2.36
N ASP A 160 8.67 17.58 -2.61
CA ASP A 160 7.43 18.06 -2.00
C ASP A 160 6.79 19.02 -3.01
N PRO A 161 5.57 18.77 -3.53
CA PRO A 161 4.57 17.78 -3.07
C PRO A 161 4.71 16.37 -3.69
N TRP A 162 3.84 15.43 -3.26
CA TRP A 162 3.76 14.06 -3.80
C TRP A 162 3.82 13.96 -5.33
N SER A 163 3.19 14.89 -6.05
CA SER A 163 3.18 14.89 -7.52
C SER A 163 4.57 14.96 -8.12
N ASP A 164 5.51 15.62 -7.44
CA ASP A 164 6.88 15.78 -7.92
C ASP A 164 7.65 14.47 -7.74
N TYR A 165 7.49 13.79 -6.61
CA TYR A 165 8.05 12.45 -6.40
C TYR A 165 7.46 11.43 -7.38
N LYS A 166 6.13 11.41 -7.53
CA LYS A 166 5.44 10.51 -8.47
C LYS A 166 5.97 10.66 -9.89
N ALA A 167 6.30 11.88 -10.31
CA ALA A 167 6.85 12.14 -11.65
C ALA A 167 8.25 11.55 -11.88
N THR A 168 8.96 11.14 -10.82
CA THR A 168 10.25 10.45 -10.90
C THR A 168 10.16 8.94 -10.88
N LEU A 169 8.97 8.38 -10.71
CA LEU A 169 8.78 6.93 -10.64
C LEU A 169 8.58 6.34 -12.02
N GLU A 170 9.25 5.22 -12.29
CA GLU A 170 9.00 4.39 -13.47
C GLU A 170 8.62 2.98 -13.05
N SER A 171 7.63 2.39 -13.73
CA SER A 171 7.25 1.00 -13.48
C SER A 171 8.18 0.05 -14.23
N SER A 172 8.78 -0.88 -13.50
CA SER A 172 9.60 -1.97 -14.01
C SER A 172 8.90 -3.30 -13.76
N CYS A 173 8.72 -4.11 -14.80
CA CYS A 173 8.07 -5.43 -14.72
C CYS A 173 8.94 -6.49 -15.40
N GLY A 174 8.75 -7.75 -15.02
CA GLY A 174 9.29 -8.89 -15.78
C GLY A 174 8.79 -8.97 -17.23
N ASN A 175 9.19 -10.03 -17.94
CA ASN A 175 8.90 -10.19 -19.36
C ASN A 175 7.40 -10.45 -19.61
N GLY A 176 6.64 -9.37 -19.85
CA GLY A 176 5.20 -9.40 -20.06
C GLY A 176 4.43 -9.42 -18.74
N ILE A 177 3.28 -8.74 -18.69
CA ILE A 177 2.44 -8.67 -17.50
C ILE A 177 1.36 -9.75 -17.59
N THR A 178 1.45 -10.77 -16.74
CA THR A 178 0.35 -11.71 -16.47
C THR A 178 -0.15 -11.51 -15.04
N SER A 179 -1.02 -10.51 -14.88
CA SER A 179 -1.65 -10.21 -13.59
C SER A 179 -2.54 -11.36 -13.14
N SER A 180 -2.48 -11.69 -11.86
CA SER A 180 -3.54 -12.47 -11.20
C SER A 180 -4.59 -11.54 -10.63
N VAL A 181 -5.79 -12.07 -10.39
CA VAL A 181 -6.96 -11.24 -10.09
C VAL A 181 -7.55 -11.58 -8.74
N ILE A 182 -7.78 -10.55 -7.91
CA ILE A 182 -8.72 -10.62 -6.79
C ILE A 182 -10.03 -9.98 -7.27
N GLN A 183 -11.14 -10.70 -7.12
CA GLN A 183 -12.49 -10.14 -7.30
C GLN A 183 -13.20 -10.19 -5.97
N TRP A 184 -13.69 -9.04 -5.51
CA TRP A 184 -14.43 -8.94 -4.25
C TRP A 184 -15.72 -8.17 -4.46
N GLN A 185 -16.84 -8.83 -4.11
CA GLN A 185 -18.16 -8.25 -4.11
C GLN A 185 -18.47 -7.76 -2.69
N THR A 186 -18.67 -6.45 -2.52
CA THR A 186 -19.17 -5.90 -1.27
C THR A 186 -20.69 -6.05 -1.18
N ASP A 187 -21.22 -6.08 0.03
CA ASP A 187 -22.65 -6.22 0.31
C ASP A 187 -23.08 -5.42 1.55
N GLU A 188 -24.36 -5.54 1.92
CA GLU A 188 -24.95 -4.86 3.08
C GLU A 188 -24.30 -5.23 4.43
N ASN A 189 -23.64 -6.39 4.51
CA ASN A 189 -23.02 -6.88 5.74
C ASN A 189 -21.50 -6.61 5.78
N THR A 190 -20.93 -6.10 4.70
CA THR A 190 -19.51 -5.76 4.62
C THR A 190 -19.21 -4.63 5.61
N PRO A 191 -18.23 -4.74 6.51
CA PRO A 191 -17.91 -3.65 7.43
C PRO A 191 -17.47 -2.38 6.68
N ASP A 192 -17.65 -1.21 7.29
CA ASP A 192 -17.30 0.09 6.69
C ASP A 192 -15.79 0.26 6.46
N MET A 193 -14.98 -0.65 7.01
CA MET A 193 -13.53 -0.63 6.88
C MET A 193 -12.97 -2.03 6.67
N ALA A 194 -12.17 -2.15 5.62
CA ALA A 194 -11.29 -3.27 5.34
C ALA A 194 -9.89 -2.73 5.02
N TYR A 195 -8.96 -3.64 4.73
CA TYR A 195 -7.59 -3.31 4.39
C TYR A 195 -7.15 -4.16 3.21
N TYR A 196 -6.35 -3.58 2.31
CA TYR A 196 -5.52 -4.36 1.42
C TYR A 196 -4.14 -4.48 2.07
N GLN A 197 -3.60 -5.69 2.15
CA GLN A 197 -2.32 -5.94 2.80
C GLN A 197 -1.50 -6.98 2.05
N CYS A 198 -0.24 -7.15 2.47
CA CYS A 198 0.57 -8.29 2.06
C CYS A 198 0.32 -9.48 3.00
N ALA A 199 0.13 -10.68 2.44
CA ALA A 199 -0.05 -11.89 3.23
C ALA A 199 1.29 -12.40 3.82
N ALA A 200 2.42 -12.12 3.14
CA ALA A 200 3.75 -12.53 3.59
C ALA A 200 4.37 -11.52 4.57
N HIS A 201 4.19 -10.22 4.34
CA HIS A 201 4.84 -9.15 5.08
C HIS A 201 3.84 -8.27 5.84
N HIS A 202 4.29 -7.65 6.92
CA HIS A 202 3.48 -6.72 7.70
C HIS A 202 3.58 -5.31 7.14
N ASN A 203 2.53 -4.51 7.29
CA ASN A 203 2.54 -3.06 7.03
C ASN A 203 3.01 -2.69 5.61
N LEU A 204 2.41 -3.29 4.58
CA LEU A 204 2.69 -2.93 3.18
C LEU A 204 1.54 -2.20 2.50
N GLY A 205 0.31 -2.37 2.98
CA GLY A 205 -0.88 -1.76 2.40
C GLY A 205 -1.60 -0.82 3.37
N TRP A 206 -2.83 -0.49 3.03
CA TRP A 206 -3.61 0.55 3.69
C TRP A 206 -5.12 0.29 3.63
N LYS A 207 -5.90 1.35 3.84
CA LYS A 207 -7.33 1.26 4.13
C LYS A 207 -8.17 1.16 2.88
N ILE A 208 -9.26 0.41 3.04
CA ILE A 208 -10.41 0.42 2.15
C ILE A 208 -11.61 0.87 2.99
N TYR A 209 -12.25 1.95 2.58
CA TYR A 209 -13.51 2.43 3.11
C TYR A 209 -14.65 1.87 2.27
N ILE A 210 -15.66 1.32 2.92
CA ILE A 210 -16.88 0.85 2.27
C ILE A 210 -17.97 1.86 2.62
N VAL A 211 -18.44 2.59 1.61
CA VAL A 211 -19.33 3.74 1.77
C VAL A 211 -20.66 3.51 1.07
N ASP A 212 -21.73 4.12 1.58
CA ASP A 212 -23.05 3.98 0.96
C ASP A 212 -23.17 4.88 -0.29
N ASP A 213 -22.52 6.04 -0.27
CA ASP A 213 -22.50 7.02 -1.36
C ASP A 213 -21.06 7.44 -1.70
N LEU A 214 -20.71 7.45 -2.99
CA LEU A 214 -19.36 7.84 -3.41
C LEU A 214 -19.05 9.32 -3.21
N SER A 215 -20.03 10.18 -2.91
CA SER A 215 -19.80 11.56 -2.47
C SER A 215 -18.99 11.65 -1.17
N GLU A 216 -18.89 10.56 -0.40
CA GLU A 216 -18.00 10.45 0.76
C GLU A 216 -16.51 10.32 0.38
N CYS A 217 -16.21 9.87 -0.84
CA CYS A 217 -14.84 9.79 -1.34
C CYS A 217 -14.29 11.21 -1.57
N PRO A 218 -13.17 11.60 -0.94
CA PRO A 218 -12.63 12.95 -1.12
C PRO A 218 -12.32 13.26 -2.59
N GLY A 219 -12.81 14.40 -3.08
CA GLY A 219 -12.62 14.82 -4.47
C GLY A 219 -13.59 14.21 -5.48
N SER A 220 -14.54 13.36 -5.06
CA SER A 220 -15.57 12.78 -5.93
C SER A 220 -16.74 13.72 -6.25
N ALA A 221 -16.77 14.91 -5.64
CA ALA A 221 -17.80 15.92 -5.90
C ALA A 221 -17.72 16.34 -7.38
N GLY A 222 -18.52 15.67 -8.21
CA GLY A 222 -18.64 15.94 -9.63
C GLY A 222 -18.91 17.43 -9.82
N TYR A 223 -18.19 18.05 -10.74
CA TYR A 223 -18.52 19.39 -11.20
C TYR A 223 -20.01 19.40 -11.54
N LEU A 224 -20.81 20.19 -10.80
CA LEU A 224 -22.18 20.49 -11.17
C LEU A 224 -22.10 21.17 -12.55
N THR A 225 -22.26 20.39 -13.61
CA THR A 225 -22.42 20.94 -14.95
C THR A 225 -23.75 21.65 -14.94
N LEU A 226 -23.73 22.96 -14.69
CA LEU A 226 -24.93 23.77 -14.89
C LEU A 226 -25.33 23.59 -16.36
N PRO A 227 -26.58 23.23 -16.64
CA PRO A 227 -27.02 23.11 -18.03
C PRO A 227 -26.76 24.46 -18.72
N PHE A 228 -26.32 24.42 -19.97
CA PHE A 228 -25.92 25.62 -20.72
C PHE A 228 -27.02 26.70 -20.72
N SER A 229 -28.29 26.28 -20.62
CA SER A 229 -29.47 27.13 -20.47
C SER A 229 -29.52 27.94 -19.16
N LEU A 230 -28.94 27.44 -18.07
CA LEU A 230 -28.87 28.13 -16.79
C LEU A 230 -27.71 29.13 -16.77
N LEU A 231 -26.59 28.80 -17.42
CA LEU A 231 -25.47 29.72 -17.63
C LEU A 231 -25.87 30.92 -18.48
N THR A 232 -26.65 30.71 -19.55
CA THR A 232 -27.16 31.81 -20.39
C THR A 232 -28.18 32.67 -19.64
N LEU A 233 -29.06 32.08 -18.83
CA LEU A 233 -30.01 32.84 -18.01
C LEU A 233 -29.28 33.74 -17.00
N ILE A 234 -28.24 33.24 -16.32
CA ILE A 234 -27.43 34.02 -15.39
C ILE A 234 -26.72 35.16 -16.12
N ALA A 235 -26.14 34.90 -17.29
CA ALA A 235 -25.48 35.93 -18.11
C ALA A 235 -26.45 37.03 -18.54
N VAL A 236 -27.67 36.68 -18.97
CA VAL A 236 -28.73 37.65 -19.34
C VAL A 236 -29.22 38.43 -18.13
N LEU A 237 -29.36 37.81 -16.97
CA LEU A 237 -29.77 38.51 -15.75
C LEU A 237 -28.71 39.54 -15.32
N LEU A 238 -27.42 39.18 -15.45
CA LEU A 238 -26.31 40.07 -15.16
C LEU A 238 -26.23 41.26 -16.14
N THR A 239 -26.46 41.05 -17.44
CA THR A 239 -26.48 42.18 -18.39
C THR A 239 -27.63 43.15 -18.11
N VAL A 240 -28.81 42.64 -17.74
CA VAL A 240 -29.98 43.47 -17.37
C VAL A 240 -29.75 44.23 -16.07
N LEU A 241 -29.09 43.62 -15.08
CA LEU A 241 -28.84 44.24 -13.77
C LEU A 241 -27.68 45.26 -13.79
N TYR A 242 -26.66 45.03 -14.61
CA TYR A 242 -25.44 45.86 -14.64
C TYR A 242 -25.32 46.79 -15.85
N GLY A 243 -26.27 46.74 -16.78
CA GLY A 243 -26.42 47.75 -17.84
C GLY A 243 -25.23 47.82 -18.79
N PHE A 244 -25.12 46.82 -19.67
CA PHE A 244 -24.42 46.92 -20.96
C PHE A 244 -25.40 46.69 -22.10
#